data_AF-A0A8S1Q9V4-F1
#
_entry.id   AF-A0A8S1Q9V4-F1
#
_cell.length_a   1.000
_cell.length_b   1.000
_cell.length_c   1.000
_cell.angle_alpha   90.00
_cell.angle_beta   90.00
_cell.angle_gamma   90.00
#
_symmetry.space_group_name_H-M   'P 1'
#
loop_
_entity.id
_entity.type
_entity.pdbx_description
1 polymer ?
#
loop_
_entity_poly.entity_id
_entity_poly.type
_entity_poly.pdbx_seq_one_letter_code
_entity_poly.pdbx_strand_id
1 'polypeptide(L)'
;MSLEEILLHLFDKTLDSNANDHLQTILASQTKIIQLKKENVTPTIVLQKSSIQQKLDTLDKKILNKDSFRSKRQSKNDNIFKTVSQHENSQKIIINNNNDDQRDQSILKLQNKQLQTLIASLEFKQREQYLQNCNQIKQIQQEKEQLLENNTNLNQKQQKLNQRSQTLLQKQMILEKQEKQMQYQILSIQDNEQEQQKNDELLNERRIHMEGLQMKLNEYVSQLLNLVNSKNKVENQLTIQFDAIEFLIQYILKERSILQQEQQYLRKFKQDVLNQKKQVLQLKDQFQ
;
A
#
# COMPACT_ATOMS: atom_id res chain seq x y z
N MET A 1 -9.35 43.31 -14.81
CA MET A 1 -9.34 43.46 -16.26
C MET A 1 -8.29 42.51 -16.81
N SER A 2 -8.70 41.47 -17.53
CA SER A 2 -7.78 40.46 -18.11
C SER A 2 -6.98 41.06 -19.27
N LEU A 3 -5.87 40.43 -19.67
CA LEU A 3 -5.09 40.86 -20.83
C LEU A 3 -5.95 40.92 -22.10
N GLU A 4 -6.91 40.01 -22.22
CA GLU A 4 -7.89 39.97 -23.32
C GLU A 4 -8.82 41.19 -23.29
N GLU A 5 -9.29 41.63 -22.11
CA GLU A 5 -10.14 42.81 -21.97
C GLU A 5 -9.38 44.11 -22.24
N ILE A 6 -8.10 44.17 -21.84
CA ILE A 6 -7.23 45.33 -22.10
C ILE A 6 -6.88 45.43 -23.59
N LEU A 7 -6.59 44.30 -24.23
CA LEU A 7 -6.33 44.24 -25.66
C LEU A 7 -7.58 44.57 -26.47
N LEU A 8 -8.77 44.08 -26.10
CA LEU A 8 -10.04 44.48 -26.71
C LEU A 8 -10.28 45.98 -26.58
N HIS A 9 -10.09 46.54 -25.39
CA HIS A 9 -10.36 47.95 -25.16
C HIS A 9 -9.39 48.86 -25.94
N LEU A 10 -8.11 48.47 -26.05
CA LEU A 10 -7.13 49.17 -26.88
C LEU A 10 -7.46 49.02 -28.37
N PHE A 11 -8.01 47.87 -28.78
CA PHE A 11 -8.50 47.59 -30.14
C PHE A 11 -9.70 48.47 -30.52
N ASP A 12 -10.70 48.59 -29.65
CA ASP A 12 -11.89 49.40 -29.92
C ASP A 12 -11.54 50.89 -30.06
N LYS A 13 -10.59 51.37 -29.25
CA LYS A 13 -10.07 52.75 -29.38
C LYS A 13 -9.27 53.00 -30.67
N THR A 14 -8.62 51.97 -31.21
CA THR A 14 -7.89 52.09 -32.48
C THR A 14 -8.81 51.93 -33.70
N LEU A 15 -9.95 51.27 -33.56
CA LEU A 15 -11.01 51.16 -34.58
C LEU A 15 -11.71 52.50 -34.84
N ASP A 16 -11.99 53.30 -33.81
CA ASP A 16 -12.65 54.61 -33.96
C ASP A 16 -11.78 55.70 -34.62
N SER A 17 -10.47 55.48 -34.75
CA SER A 17 -9.50 56.53 -35.15
C SER A 17 -8.87 56.37 -36.53
N ASN A 18 -9.13 55.30 -37.29
CA ASN A 18 -8.44 55.08 -38.56
C ASN A 18 -9.38 54.72 -39.72
N ALA A 19 -9.58 55.69 -40.62
CA ALA A 19 -10.27 55.56 -41.92
C ALA A 19 -9.38 54.84 -42.96
N ASN A 20 -8.96 53.61 -42.66
CA ASN A 20 -8.13 52.82 -43.57
C ASN A 20 -8.78 51.45 -43.84
N ASP A 21 -9.47 51.34 -44.98
CA ASP A 21 -10.25 50.16 -45.42
C ASP A 21 -9.44 48.85 -45.44
N HIS A 22 -8.12 48.95 -45.61
CA HIS A 22 -7.24 47.78 -45.64
C HIS A 22 -7.05 47.17 -44.25
N LEU A 23 -6.99 48.00 -43.20
CA LEU A 23 -6.92 47.56 -41.81
C LEU A 23 -8.25 46.91 -41.39
N GLN A 24 -9.40 47.48 -41.78
CA GLN A 24 -10.70 46.86 -41.50
C GLN A 24 -10.85 45.48 -42.17
N THR A 25 -10.31 45.30 -43.38
CA THR A 25 -10.36 44.01 -44.10
C THR A 25 -9.48 42.96 -43.43
N ILE A 26 -8.26 43.33 -43.00
CA ILE A 26 -7.36 42.44 -42.25
C ILE A 26 -8.00 42.07 -40.90
N LEU A 27 -8.66 43.02 -40.24
CA LEU A 27 -9.34 42.82 -38.95
C LEU A 27 -10.55 41.88 -39.07
N ALA A 28 -11.40 42.05 -40.09
CA ALA A 28 -12.52 41.14 -40.35
C ALA A 28 -12.04 39.69 -40.62
N SER A 29 -10.89 39.52 -41.28
CA SER A 29 -10.30 38.20 -41.53
C SER A 29 -9.79 37.52 -40.26
N GLN A 30 -9.19 38.27 -39.33
CA GLN A 30 -8.64 37.77 -38.07
C GLN A 30 -9.74 37.38 -37.07
N THR A 31 -10.80 38.19 -36.95
CA THR A 31 -11.96 37.87 -36.08
C THR A 31 -12.65 36.56 -36.51
N LYS A 32 -12.74 36.31 -37.81
CA LYS A 32 -13.31 35.06 -38.36
C LYS A 32 -12.46 33.83 -38.01
N ILE A 33 -11.14 33.96 -37.97
CA ILE A 33 -10.21 32.88 -37.56
C ILE A 33 -10.34 32.57 -36.07
N ILE A 34 -10.53 33.59 -35.23
CA ILE A 34 -10.68 33.43 -33.78
C ILE A 34 -12.02 32.75 -33.44
N GLN A 35 -13.12 33.10 -34.14
CA GLN A 35 -14.42 32.42 -33.98
C GLN A 35 -14.36 30.94 -34.40
N LEU A 36 -13.71 30.63 -35.54
CA LEU A 36 -13.54 29.25 -36.01
C LEU A 36 -12.67 28.38 -35.08
N LYS A 37 -11.71 28.98 -34.37
CA LYS A 37 -10.91 28.27 -33.36
C LYS A 37 -11.69 27.99 -32.08
N LYS A 38 -12.67 28.83 -31.73
CA LYS A 38 -13.51 28.65 -30.54
C LYS A 38 -14.53 27.52 -30.71
N GLU A 39 -15.02 27.29 -31.93
CA GLU A 39 -15.95 26.18 -32.24
C GLU A 39 -15.29 24.79 -32.25
N ASN A 40 -13.96 24.71 -32.44
CA ASN A 40 -13.24 23.43 -32.56
C ASN A 40 -12.69 22.85 -31.25
N VAL A 41 -12.95 23.47 -30.09
CA VAL A 41 -12.33 23.07 -28.80
C VAL A 41 -13.21 22.17 -27.91
N THR A 42 -14.41 21.77 -28.35
CA THR A 42 -15.24 20.78 -27.60
C THR A 42 -16.10 19.98 -28.57
N PRO A 43 -15.95 18.63 -28.68
CA PRO A 43 -16.32 17.71 -27.60
C PRO A 43 -15.56 16.34 -27.62
N THR A 44 -14.34 16.24 -27.07
CA THR A 44 -13.68 14.92 -26.92
C THR A 44 -13.64 14.42 -25.47
N ILE A 45 -13.80 15.33 -24.50
CA ILE A 45 -13.66 15.02 -23.07
C ILE A 45 -14.92 14.34 -22.48
N VAL A 46 -16.10 14.51 -23.10
CA VAL A 46 -17.36 13.93 -22.60
C VAL A 46 -17.45 12.43 -22.87
N LEU A 47 -16.87 11.93 -23.98
CA LEU A 47 -16.92 10.51 -24.33
C LEU A 47 -16.06 9.62 -23.43
N GLN A 48 -14.90 10.11 -22.97
CA GLN A 48 -13.96 9.31 -22.16
C GLN A 48 -14.37 9.17 -20.69
N LYS A 49 -15.11 10.13 -20.11
CA LYS A 49 -15.63 9.99 -18.73
C LYS A 49 -16.64 8.85 -18.59
N SER A 50 -17.44 8.57 -19.63
CA SER A 50 -18.47 7.52 -19.58
C SER A 50 -17.89 6.10 -19.50
N SER A 51 -16.78 5.81 -20.19
CA SER A 51 -16.21 4.46 -20.22
C SER A 51 -15.43 4.12 -18.94
N ILE A 52 -14.89 5.13 -18.26
CA ILE A 52 -14.18 4.96 -16.98
C ILE A 52 -15.20 4.67 -15.87
N GLN A 53 -16.35 5.35 -15.86
CA GLN A 53 -17.40 5.11 -14.88
C GLN A 53 -17.99 3.68 -15.01
N GLN A 54 -18.24 3.19 -16.22
CA GLN A 54 -18.74 1.83 -16.44
C GLN A 54 -17.77 0.73 -15.97
N LYS A 55 -16.46 0.97 -16.06
CA LYS A 55 -15.43 0.02 -15.59
C LYS A 55 -15.33 -0.02 -14.06
N LEU A 56 -15.62 1.09 -13.37
CA LEU A 56 -15.67 1.14 -11.91
C LEU A 56 -16.90 0.38 -11.39
N ASP A 57 -18.08 0.59 -11.99
CA ASP A 57 -19.32 -0.08 -11.58
C ASP A 57 -19.28 -1.62 -11.75
N THR A 58 -18.48 -2.12 -12.70
CA THR A 58 -18.28 -3.56 -12.90
C THR A 58 -17.30 -4.19 -11.91
N LEU A 59 -16.36 -3.42 -11.35
CA LEU A 59 -15.44 -3.88 -10.33
C LEU A 59 -16.14 -4.05 -8.97
N ASP A 60 -16.98 -3.08 -8.58
CA ASP A 60 -17.72 -3.13 -7.31
C ASP A 60 -18.67 -4.35 -7.24
N LYS A 61 -19.33 -4.69 -8.36
CA LYS A 61 -20.17 -5.90 -8.45
C LYS A 61 -19.39 -7.21 -8.33
N LYS A 62 -18.11 -7.24 -8.70
CA LYS A 62 -17.26 -8.45 -8.58
C LYS A 62 -16.72 -8.64 -7.17
N ILE A 63 -16.54 -7.56 -6.41
CA ILE A 63 -16.06 -7.61 -5.02
C ILE A 63 -17.17 -8.14 -4.09
N LEU A 64 -18.40 -7.65 -4.24
CA LEU A 64 -19.56 -8.09 -3.45
C LEU A 64 -19.89 -9.60 -3.56
N ASN A 65 -19.54 -10.25 -4.67
CA ASN A 65 -19.83 -11.67 -4.88
C ASN A 65 -18.82 -12.62 -4.23
N LYS A 66 -17.62 -12.16 -3.85
CA LYS A 66 -16.58 -13.04 -3.26
C LYS A 66 -16.76 -13.32 -1.77
N ASP A 67 -17.46 -12.46 -1.03
CA ASP A 67 -17.68 -12.65 0.41
C ASP A 67 -18.82 -13.62 0.74
N SER A 68 -19.69 -13.93 -0.21
CA SER A 68 -20.83 -14.84 -0.01
C SER A 68 -20.45 -16.33 0.09
N PHE A 69 -19.25 -16.72 -0.35
CA PHE A 69 -18.83 -18.13 -0.42
C PHE A 69 -18.12 -18.67 0.83
N ARG A 70 -17.93 -17.86 1.87
CA ARG A 70 -17.09 -18.24 3.03
C ARG A 70 -17.83 -18.81 4.25
N SER A 71 -19.16 -18.93 4.25
CA SER A 71 -19.93 -19.25 5.48
C SER A 71 -20.50 -20.68 5.62
N LYS A 72 -20.16 -21.66 4.77
CA LYS A 72 -20.73 -23.03 4.89
C LYS A 72 -19.66 -24.12 5.02
N ARG A 73 -19.18 -24.36 6.25
CA ARG A 73 -18.65 -25.67 6.69
C ARG A 73 -19.15 -25.98 8.10
N GLN A 74 -20.14 -26.86 8.19
CA GLN A 74 -20.63 -27.45 9.44
C GLN A 74 -19.79 -28.68 9.82
N SER A 75 -19.54 -28.80 11.12
CA SER A 75 -18.91 -29.91 11.83
C SER A 75 -19.81 -31.17 11.82
N LYS A 76 -19.22 -32.34 11.63
CA LYS A 76 -19.79 -33.66 11.94
C LYS A 76 -18.76 -34.42 12.77
N ASN A 77 -19.09 -34.74 14.03
CA ASN A 77 -18.70 -35.98 14.71
C ASN A 77 -19.28 -35.99 16.13
N ASP A 78 -20.34 -36.77 16.32
CA ASP A 78 -20.74 -37.35 17.59
C ASP A 78 -21.31 -38.74 17.27
N ASN A 79 -20.72 -39.80 17.84
CA ASN A 79 -21.45 -40.94 18.41
C ASN A 79 -20.54 -42.03 19.03
N ILE A 80 -20.75 -42.26 20.34
CA ILE A 80 -21.16 -43.51 21.03
C ILE A 80 -20.31 -44.78 20.85
N PHE A 81 -19.81 -45.33 21.97
CA PHE A 81 -19.90 -46.78 22.28
C PHE A 81 -19.95 -47.05 23.80
N LYS A 82 -20.96 -47.81 24.24
CA LYS A 82 -21.11 -48.48 25.55
C LYS A 82 -21.11 -49.98 25.30
N THR A 83 -20.46 -50.78 26.14
CA THR A 83 -20.71 -52.24 26.26
C THR A 83 -20.64 -52.72 27.71
N VAL A 84 -21.47 -53.73 27.96
CA VAL A 84 -21.97 -54.27 29.24
C VAL A 84 -21.19 -55.53 29.64
N SER A 85 -21.09 -55.80 30.94
CA SER A 85 -20.53 -57.01 31.54
C SER A 85 -21.63 -57.87 32.18
N GLN A 86 -21.59 -59.20 31.95
CA GLN A 86 -22.25 -60.22 32.76
C GLN A 86 -21.44 -61.52 32.73
N HIS A 87 -21.24 -62.16 33.88
CA HIS A 87 -21.33 -63.62 34.09
C HIS A 87 -21.23 -63.98 35.58
N GLU A 88 -22.24 -64.69 36.08
CA GLU A 88 -22.22 -65.47 37.32
C GLU A 88 -22.15 -66.97 36.97
N ASN A 89 -21.55 -67.79 37.85
CA ASN A 89 -22.08 -69.11 38.16
C ASN A 89 -21.48 -69.68 39.45
N SER A 90 -22.36 -70.17 40.33
CA SER A 90 -22.06 -70.89 41.57
C SER A 90 -22.52 -72.34 41.44
N GLN A 91 -21.74 -73.31 41.94
CA GLN A 91 -22.21 -74.67 42.19
C GLN A 91 -21.88 -75.09 43.63
N LYS A 92 -22.90 -75.54 44.37
CA LYS A 92 -22.82 -76.14 45.71
C LYS A 92 -22.73 -77.66 45.61
N ILE A 93 -21.85 -78.27 46.39
CA ILE A 93 -21.77 -79.73 46.62
C ILE A 93 -22.43 -80.04 47.97
N ILE A 94 -23.26 -81.10 48.02
CA ILE A 94 -23.90 -81.63 49.23
C ILE A 94 -23.07 -82.83 49.73
N ILE A 95 -22.72 -82.84 51.03
CA ILE A 95 -22.05 -83.94 51.72
C ILE A 95 -23.06 -84.58 52.69
N ASN A 96 -23.15 -85.91 52.71
CA ASN A 96 -23.93 -86.69 53.67
C ASN A 96 -22.96 -87.49 54.55
N ASN A 97 -23.11 -87.40 55.88
CA ASN A 97 -22.27 -88.09 56.87
C ASN A 97 -22.91 -89.42 57.32
N ASN A 98 -22.08 -90.44 57.61
CA ASN A 98 -22.08 -91.14 58.90
C ASN A 98 -20.95 -92.21 59.05
N ASN A 99 -20.22 -92.10 60.17
CA ASN A 99 -19.41 -93.06 60.94
C ASN A 99 -18.21 -93.77 60.28
N ASP A 100 -17.03 -93.13 60.26
CA ASP A 100 -15.74 -93.79 59.99
C ASP A 100 -14.56 -93.12 60.77
N ASP A 101 -14.73 -92.79 62.06
CA ASP A 101 -13.88 -91.84 62.84
C ASP A 101 -12.34 -92.07 62.82
N GLN A 102 -11.82 -93.29 62.58
CA GLN A 102 -10.37 -93.51 62.44
C GLN A 102 -9.86 -93.42 60.98
N ARG A 103 -10.67 -93.81 60.00
CA ARG A 103 -10.38 -93.56 58.57
C ARG A 103 -10.54 -92.08 58.27
N ASP A 104 -11.57 -91.46 58.81
CA ASP A 104 -11.85 -90.03 58.75
C ASP A 104 -10.67 -89.21 59.28
N GLN A 105 -10.01 -89.59 60.37
CA GLN A 105 -8.81 -88.88 60.85
C GLN A 105 -7.63 -88.88 59.86
N SER A 106 -7.39 -90.00 59.18
CA SER A 106 -6.30 -90.11 58.19
C SER A 106 -6.63 -89.40 56.87
N ILE A 107 -7.89 -89.47 56.44
CA ILE A 107 -8.43 -88.72 55.30
C ILE A 107 -8.37 -87.22 55.59
N LEU A 108 -8.75 -86.78 56.80
CA LEU A 108 -8.65 -85.39 57.22
C LEU A 108 -7.21 -84.89 57.26
N LYS A 109 -6.23 -85.69 57.72
CA LYS A 109 -4.80 -85.32 57.68
C LYS A 109 -4.28 -85.18 56.23
N LEU A 110 -4.69 -86.08 55.34
CA LEU A 110 -4.32 -86.02 53.93
C LEU A 110 -4.95 -84.80 53.23
N GLN A 111 -6.24 -84.56 53.46
CA GLN A 111 -6.94 -83.39 52.96
C GLN A 111 -6.36 -82.09 53.53
N ASN A 112 -5.97 -82.07 54.80
CA ASN A 112 -5.31 -80.91 55.40
C ASN A 112 -3.94 -80.66 54.75
N LYS A 113 -3.15 -81.70 54.49
CA LYS A 113 -1.89 -81.57 53.74
C LYS A 113 -2.12 -81.07 52.31
N GLN A 114 -3.12 -81.61 51.61
CA GLN A 114 -3.49 -81.17 50.26
C GLN A 114 -3.98 -79.71 50.26
N LEU A 115 -4.77 -79.30 51.26
CA LEU A 115 -5.22 -77.94 51.46
C LEU A 115 -4.05 -77.00 51.78
N GLN A 116 -3.10 -77.41 52.62
CA GLN A 116 -1.90 -76.62 52.91
C GLN A 116 -1.03 -76.44 51.67
N THR A 117 -0.83 -77.47 50.86
CA THR A 117 -0.13 -77.36 49.57
C THR A 117 -0.89 -76.46 48.60
N LEU A 118 -2.21 -76.57 48.55
CA LEU A 118 -3.05 -75.70 47.71
C LEU A 118 -2.95 -74.25 48.16
N ILE A 119 -3.07 -73.97 49.46
CA ILE A 119 -2.93 -72.63 50.05
C ILE A 119 -1.55 -72.06 49.72
N ALA A 120 -0.46 -72.79 49.97
CA ALA A 120 0.88 -72.33 49.63
C ALA A 120 1.06 -72.05 48.13
N SER A 121 0.47 -72.88 47.26
CA SER A 121 0.51 -72.66 45.80
C SER A 121 -0.29 -71.43 45.36
N LEU A 122 -1.43 -71.16 46.01
CA LEU A 122 -2.28 -70.00 45.74
C LEU A 122 -1.61 -68.73 46.26
N GLU A 123 -1.04 -68.75 47.46
CA GLU A 123 -0.25 -67.65 48.03
C GLU A 123 0.95 -67.31 47.15
N PHE A 124 1.66 -68.32 46.64
CA PHE A 124 2.78 -68.11 45.70
C PHE A 124 2.31 -67.43 44.41
N LYS A 125 1.25 -67.94 43.76
CA LYS A 125 0.68 -67.33 42.55
C LYS A 125 0.20 -65.90 42.79
N GLN A 126 -0.47 -65.66 43.92
CA GLN A 126 -0.94 -64.34 44.30
C GLN A 126 0.22 -63.37 44.53
N ARG A 127 1.31 -63.84 45.14
CA ARG A 127 2.53 -63.04 45.35
C ARG A 127 3.23 -62.71 44.04
N GLU A 128 3.35 -63.65 43.10
CA GLU A 128 3.90 -63.37 41.78
C GLU A 128 3.07 -62.33 41.01
N GLN A 129 1.75 -62.49 41.01
CA GLN A 129 0.85 -61.53 40.39
C GLN A 129 0.94 -60.14 41.03
N TYR A 130 1.04 -60.08 42.37
CA TYR A 130 1.24 -58.82 43.09
C TYR A 130 2.56 -58.13 42.68
N LEU A 131 3.65 -58.89 42.57
CA LEU A 131 4.94 -58.34 42.14
C LEU A 131 4.92 -57.83 40.70
N GLN A 132 4.24 -58.56 39.80
CA GLN A 132 4.02 -58.10 38.41
C GLN A 132 3.23 -56.79 38.38
N ASN A 133 2.14 -56.69 39.14
CA ASN A 133 1.34 -55.47 39.25
C ASN A 133 2.15 -54.31 39.83
N CYS A 134 2.99 -54.55 40.85
CA CYS A 134 3.89 -53.54 41.40
C CYS A 134 4.86 -52.99 40.34
N ASN A 135 5.40 -53.86 39.49
CA ASN A 135 6.31 -53.46 38.41
C ASN A 135 5.58 -52.67 37.32
N GLN A 136 4.37 -53.08 36.94
CA GLN A 136 3.54 -52.34 35.98
C GLN A 136 3.19 -50.94 36.51
N ILE A 137 2.82 -50.82 37.79
CA ILE A 137 2.53 -49.52 38.41
C ILE A 137 3.75 -48.60 38.35
N LYS A 138 4.96 -49.13 38.64
CA LYS A 138 6.20 -48.34 38.52
C LYS A 138 6.45 -47.85 37.09
N GLN A 139 6.23 -48.70 36.08
CA GLN A 139 6.37 -48.31 34.67
C GLN A 139 5.37 -47.22 34.28
N ILE A 140 4.10 -47.39 34.63
CA ILE A 140 3.05 -46.38 34.40
C ILE A 140 3.41 -45.05 35.05
N GLN A 141 4.00 -45.07 36.24
CA GLN A 141 4.38 -43.87 36.97
C GLN A 141 5.56 -43.14 36.30
N GLN A 142 6.55 -43.88 35.80
CA GLN A 142 7.66 -43.32 35.01
C GLN A 142 7.16 -42.71 33.69
N GLU A 143 6.27 -43.40 32.97
CA GLU A 143 5.67 -42.86 31.73
C GLU A 143 4.84 -41.59 32.01
N LYS A 144 4.10 -41.56 33.12
CA LYS A 144 3.34 -40.38 33.54
C LYS A 144 4.25 -39.17 33.79
N GLU A 145 5.38 -39.37 34.47
CA GLU A 145 6.36 -38.30 34.72
C GLU A 145 6.96 -37.78 33.41
N GLN A 146 7.34 -38.67 32.49
CA GLN A 146 7.85 -38.28 31.17
C GLN A 146 6.80 -37.53 30.33
N LEU A 147 5.53 -37.95 30.40
CA LEU A 147 4.43 -37.26 29.72
C LEU A 147 4.21 -35.85 30.27
N LEU A 148 4.32 -35.67 31.59
CA LEU A 148 4.21 -34.35 32.23
C LEU A 148 5.36 -33.42 31.83
N GLU A 149 6.60 -33.95 31.77
CA GLU A 149 7.76 -33.19 31.30
C GLU A 149 7.60 -32.79 29.82
N ASN A 150 7.19 -33.74 28.97
CA ASN A 150 6.93 -33.48 27.54
C ASN A 150 5.84 -32.43 27.33
N ASN A 151 4.76 -32.47 28.12
CA ASN A 151 3.69 -31.48 28.06
C ASN A 151 4.22 -30.09 28.45
N THR A 152 5.03 -30.00 29.51
CA THR A 152 5.66 -28.76 29.94
C THR A 152 6.56 -28.18 28.84
N ASN A 153 7.39 -29.02 28.22
CA ASN A 153 8.25 -28.64 27.10
C ASN A 153 7.47 -28.18 25.87
N LEU A 154 6.36 -28.85 25.56
CA LEU A 154 5.47 -28.48 24.45
C LEU A 154 4.81 -27.12 24.69
N ASN A 155 4.34 -26.86 25.91
CA ASN A 155 3.77 -25.57 26.28
C ASN A 155 4.80 -24.43 26.18
N GLN A 156 6.03 -24.65 26.62
CA GLN A 156 7.11 -23.65 26.46
C GLN A 156 7.41 -23.37 24.99
N LYS A 157 7.45 -24.40 24.13
CA LYS A 157 7.63 -24.24 22.68
C LYS A 157 6.47 -23.47 22.06
N GLN A 158 5.23 -23.77 22.46
CA GLN A 158 4.05 -23.07 21.98
C GLN A 158 4.07 -21.58 22.37
N GLN A 159 4.46 -21.25 23.61
CA GLN A 159 4.60 -19.87 24.05
C GLN A 159 5.64 -19.10 23.22
N LYS A 160 6.82 -19.70 22.98
CA LYS A 160 7.86 -19.10 22.13
C LYS A 160 7.39 -18.91 20.69
N LEU A 161 6.63 -19.86 20.15
CA LEU A 161 6.07 -19.78 18.80
C LEU A 161 5.03 -18.65 18.71
N ASN A 162 4.16 -18.51 19.71
CA ASN A 162 3.18 -17.42 19.77
C ASN A 162 3.88 -16.04 19.85
N GLN A 163 4.92 -15.90 20.67
CA GLN A 163 5.73 -14.67 20.74
C GLN A 163 6.35 -14.35 19.38
N ARG A 164 6.99 -15.33 18.73
CA ARG A 164 7.56 -15.14 17.38
C ARG A 164 6.50 -14.74 16.35
N SER A 165 5.32 -15.33 16.41
CA SER A 165 4.21 -15.00 15.52
C SER A 165 3.75 -13.54 15.71
N GLN A 166 3.62 -13.07 16.95
CA GLN A 166 3.30 -11.67 17.24
C GLN A 166 4.39 -10.71 16.75
N THR A 167 5.67 -11.01 17.01
CA THR A 167 6.78 -10.21 16.50
C THR A 167 6.79 -10.16 14.97
N LEU A 168 6.52 -11.28 14.30
CA LEU A 168 6.45 -11.34 12.85
C LEU A 168 5.32 -10.46 12.30
N LEU A 169 4.14 -10.51 12.92
CA LEU A 169 2.99 -9.69 12.53
C LEU A 169 3.27 -8.19 12.70
N GLN A 170 3.92 -7.80 13.80
CA GLN A 170 4.36 -6.42 14.02
C GLN A 170 5.36 -5.96 12.95
N LYS A 171 6.36 -6.79 12.63
CA LYS A 171 7.34 -6.49 11.58
C LYS A 171 6.68 -6.36 10.20
N GLN A 172 5.73 -7.24 9.88
CA GLN A 172 4.98 -7.18 8.62
C GLN A 172 4.20 -5.88 8.49
N MET A 173 3.50 -5.44 9.56
CA MET A 173 2.77 -4.18 9.55
C MET A 173 3.68 -2.96 9.36
N ILE A 174 4.87 -2.97 9.98
CA ILE A 174 5.86 -1.89 9.81
C ILE A 174 6.35 -1.85 8.36
N LEU A 175 6.69 -3.01 7.78
CA LEU A 175 7.16 -3.11 6.40
C LEU A 175 6.08 -2.62 5.41
N GLU A 176 4.82 -3.04 5.58
CA GLU A 176 3.71 -2.57 4.73
C GLU A 176 3.53 -1.04 4.80
N LYS A 177 3.70 -0.45 5.99
CA LYS A 177 3.62 1.01 6.16
C LYS A 177 4.77 1.71 5.43
N GLN A 178 5.99 1.20 5.57
CA GLN A 178 7.17 1.76 4.92
C GLN A 178 7.09 1.61 3.38
N GLU A 179 6.58 0.48 2.88
CA GLU A 179 6.40 0.24 1.45
C GLU A 179 5.41 1.24 0.83
N LYS A 180 4.26 1.45 1.48
CA LYS A 180 3.28 2.47 1.05
C LYS A 180 3.87 3.88 1.05
N GLN A 181 4.65 4.22 2.08
CA GLN A 181 5.32 5.52 2.15
C GLN A 181 6.33 5.70 1.01
N MET A 182 7.12 4.66 0.71
CA MET A 182 8.07 4.68 -0.41
C MET A 182 7.36 4.84 -1.76
N GLN A 183 6.26 4.10 -2.00
CA GLN A 183 5.46 4.23 -3.21
C GLN A 183 4.91 5.66 -3.40
N TYR A 184 4.39 6.27 -2.32
CA TYR A 184 3.91 7.65 -2.35
C TYR A 184 5.03 8.65 -2.70
N GLN A 185 6.21 8.50 -2.10
CA GLN A 185 7.34 9.38 -2.37
C GLN A 185 7.86 9.23 -3.80
N ILE A 186 7.84 8.02 -4.37
CA ILE A 186 8.21 7.79 -5.78
C ILE A 186 7.25 8.55 -6.70
N LEU A 187 5.94 8.47 -6.47
CA LEU A 187 4.94 9.20 -7.25
C LEU A 187 5.15 10.72 -7.14
N SER A 188 5.35 11.23 -5.92
CA SER A 188 5.63 12.66 -5.70
C SER A 188 6.88 13.14 -6.43
N ILE A 189 7.94 12.32 -6.51
CA ILE A 189 9.14 12.67 -7.28
C ILE A 189 8.84 12.73 -8.77
N GLN A 190 8.06 11.78 -9.30
CA GLN A 190 7.68 11.77 -10.72
C GLN A 190 6.87 13.01 -11.10
N ASP A 191 5.91 13.41 -10.26
CA ASP A 191 5.12 14.63 -10.46
C ASP A 191 6.02 15.88 -10.46
N ASN A 192 6.96 15.95 -9.50
CA ASN A 192 7.90 17.06 -9.41
C ASN A 192 8.89 17.10 -10.58
N GLU A 193 9.31 15.95 -11.12
CA GLU A 193 10.16 15.87 -12.31
C GLU A 193 9.44 16.42 -13.54
N GLN A 194 8.15 16.10 -13.71
CA GLN A 194 7.34 16.64 -14.81
C GLN A 194 7.14 18.15 -14.66
N GLU A 195 6.89 18.64 -13.44
CA GLU A 195 6.77 20.08 -13.17
C GLU A 195 8.10 20.80 -13.45
N GLN A 196 9.23 20.19 -13.04
CA GLN A 196 10.56 20.71 -13.34
C GLN A 196 10.78 20.86 -14.84
N GLN A 197 10.40 19.85 -15.63
CA GLN A 197 10.54 19.88 -17.08
C GLN A 197 9.70 21.00 -17.70
N LYS A 198 8.43 21.16 -17.30
CA LYS A 198 7.56 22.24 -17.79
C LYS A 198 8.12 23.63 -17.46
N ASN A 199 8.68 23.79 -16.25
CA ASN A 199 9.30 25.06 -15.85
C ASN A 199 10.59 25.33 -16.64
N ASP A 200 11.39 24.31 -16.94
CA ASP A 200 12.56 24.43 -17.81
C ASP A 200 12.17 24.85 -19.24
N GLU A 201 11.08 24.28 -19.78
CA GLU A 201 10.52 24.65 -21.10
C GLU A 201 10.02 26.10 -21.12
N LEU A 202 9.23 26.52 -20.11
CA LEU A 202 8.71 27.88 -20.00
C LEU A 202 9.83 28.92 -19.88
N LEU A 203 10.88 28.63 -19.10
CA LEU A 203 12.05 29.50 -18.98
C LEU A 203 12.77 29.68 -20.31
N ASN A 204 12.84 28.61 -21.11
CA ASN A 204 13.45 28.67 -22.43
C ASN A 204 12.60 29.52 -23.40
N GLU A 205 11.27 29.37 -23.38
CA GLU A 205 10.37 30.22 -24.18
C GLU A 205 10.49 31.69 -23.82
N ARG A 206 10.53 32.02 -22.52
CA ARG A 206 10.71 33.40 -22.05
C ARG A 206 12.08 33.97 -22.42
N ARG A 207 13.13 33.16 -22.38
CA ARG A 207 14.47 33.57 -22.86
C ARG A 207 14.44 33.94 -24.34
N ILE A 208 13.83 33.10 -25.19
CA ILE A 208 13.69 33.37 -26.63
C ILE A 208 12.89 34.66 -26.86
N HIS A 209 11.79 34.85 -26.12
CA HIS A 209 10.98 36.07 -26.20
C HIS A 209 11.80 37.31 -25.82
N MET A 210 12.61 37.24 -24.77
CA MET A 210 13.50 38.32 -24.34
C MET A 210 14.58 38.65 -25.37
N GLU A 211 15.18 37.64 -26.00
CA GLU A 211 16.13 37.83 -27.10
C GLU A 211 15.46 38.55 -28.29
N GLY A 212 14.21 38.17 -28.62
CA GLY A 212 13.42 38.84 -29.65
C GLY A 212 13.08 40.30 -29.32
N LEU A 213 12.75 40.61 -28.06
CA LEU A 213 12.53 41.99 -27.60
C LEU A 213 13.81 42.82 -27.67
N GLN A 214 14.95 42.24 -27.28
CA GLN A 214 16.24 42.92 -27.36
C GLN A 214 16.61 43.26 -28.81
N MET A 215 16.34 42.36 -29.76
CA MET A 215 16.55 42.64 -31.19
C MET A 215 15.69 43.81 -31.67
N LYS A 216 14.39 43.83 -31.32
CA LYS A 216 13.49 44.94 -31.67
C LYS A 216 13.95 46.26 -31.06
N LEU A 217 14.41 46.25 -29.81
CA LEU A 217 14.99 47.45 -29.18
C LEU A 217 16.19 47.96 -29.99
N ASN A 218 17.12 47.08 -30.34
CA ASN A 218 18.31 47.44 -31.10
C ASN A 218 17.93 48.02 -32.49
N GLU A 219 16.90 47.47 -33.12
CA GLU A 219 16.35 47.98 -34.38
C GLU A 219 15.77 49.39 -34.22
N TYR A 220 14.91 49.62 -33.22
CA TYR A 220 14.34 50.95 -32.97
C TYR A 220 15.39 51.99 -32.60
N VAL A 221 16.39 51.63 -31.78
CA VAL A 221 17.52 52.51 -31.47
C VAL A 221 18.30 52.87 -32.75
N SER A 222 18.52 51.90 -33.64
CA SER A 222 19.20 52.14 -34.92
C SER A 222 18.39 53.05 -35.84
N GLN A 223 17.07 52.84 -35.93
CA GLN A 223 16.16 53.71 -36.68
C GLN A 223 16.19 55.14 -36.13
N LEU A 224 16.19 55.30 -34.81
CA LEU A 224 16.22 56.60 -34.15
C LEU A 224 17.55 57.35 -34.39
N LEU A 225 18.69 56.65 -34.30
CA LEU A 225 20.00 57.21 -34.64
C LEU A 225 20.05 57.71 -36.10
N ASN A 226 19.45 56.97 -37.04
CA ASN A 226 19.35 57.38 -38.43
C ASN A 226 18.46 58.61 -38.62
N LEU A 227 17.34 58.68 -37.89
CA LEU A 227 16.40 59.82 -37.89
C LEU A 227 17.02 61.11 -37.33
N VAL A 228 17.80 61.00 -36.25
CA VAL A 228 18.55 62.12 -35.65
C VAL A 228 19.60 62.68 -36.64
N ASN A 229 20.22 61.82 -37.44
CA ASN A 229 21.18 62.22 -38.46
C ASN A 229 20.50 62.87 -39.69
N SER A 230 19.24 62.53 -39.99
CA SER A 230 18.45 63.19 -41.03
C SER A 230 17.81 64.48 -40.49
N LYS A 231 18.58 65.58 -40.45
CA LYS A 231 18.25 66.87 -39.81
C LYS A 231 16.98 67.63 -40.28
N ASN A 232 16.16 67.09 -41.19
CA ASN A 232 15.03 67.84 -41.76
C ASN A 232 13.70 67.10 -41.58
N LYS A 233 12.85 67.64 -40.68
CA LYS A 233 11.36 67.50 -40.57
C LYS A 233 10.72 66.66 -39.45
N VAL A 234 11.41 66.26 -38.38
CA VAL A 234 10.84 65.23 -37.46
C VAL A 234 10.92 65.56 -35.96
N GLU A 235 10.79 66.83 -35.55
CA GLU A 235 10.83 67.20 -34.11
C GLU A 235 9.72 66.54 -33.27
N ASN A 236 8.47 66.48 -33.77
CA ASN A 236 7.35 65.89 -33.01
C ASN A 236 7.33 64.35 -32.98
N GLN A 237 7.97 63.68 -33.94
CA GLN A 237 8.01 62.20 -34.01
C GLN A 237 9.18 61.64 -33.21
N LEU A 238 10.25 62.43 -33.00
CA LEU A 238 11.39 62.05 -32.15
C LEU A 238 10.96 61.84 -30.70
N THR A 239 10.15 62.74 -30.13
CA THR A 239 9.68 62.62 -28.74
C THR A 239 8.86 61.35 -28.52
N ILE A 240 7.92 61.06 -29.44
CA ILE A 240 7.08 59.85 -29.38
C ILE A 240 7.92 58.56 -29.49
N GLN A 241 8.96 58.56 -30.32
CA GLN A 241 9.85 57.40 -30.43
C GLN A 241 10.80 57.26 -29.23
N PHE A 242 11.24 58.36 -28.61
CA PHE A 242 11.97 58.31 -27.34
C PHE A 242 11.11 57.70 -26.23
N ASP A 243 9.86 58.13 -26.08
CA ASP A 243 8.92 57.58 -25.09
C ASP A 243 8.66 56.09 -25.34
N ALA A 244 8.52 55.67 -26.60
CA ALA A 244 8.33 54.27 -26.97
C ALA A 244 9.56 53.40 -26.64
N ILE A 245 10.77 53.92 -26.87
CA ILE A 245 12.02 53.25 -26.49
C ILE A 245 12.16 53.17 -24.97
N GLU A 246 11.87 54.25 -24.24
CA GLU A 246 11.93 54.26 -22.78
C GLU A 246 10.94 53.24 -22.18
N PHE A 247 9.71 53.17 -22.71
CA PHE A 247 8.74 52.15 -22.32
C PHE A 247 9.25 50.74 -22.60
N LEU A 248 9.85 50.50 -23.77
CA LEU A 248 10.41 49.19 -24.12
C LEU A 248 11.57 48.80 -23.19
N ILE A 249 12.43 49.75 -22.81
CA ILE A 249 13.52 49.54 -21.86
C ILE A 249 12.96 49.16 -20.49
N GLN A 250 11.97 49.92 -19.98
CA GLN A 250 11.35 49.61 -18.68
C GLN A 250 10.67 48.24 -18.69
N TYR A 251 9.99 47.88 -19.78
CA TYR A 251 9.38 46.57 -19.96
C TYR A 251 10.43 45.45 -19.95
N ILE A 252 11.52 45.60 -20.71
CA ILE A 252 12.63 44.64 -20.74
C ILE A 252 13.26 44.47 -19.35
N LEU A 253 13.47 45.56 -18.61
CA LEU A 253 14.03 45.50 -17.25
C LEU A 253 13.10 44.73 -16.30
N LYS A 254 11.79 44.94 -16.39
CA LYS A 254 10.79 44.21 -15.60
C LYS A 254 10.79 42.72 -15.93
N GLU A 255 10.73 42.36 -17.21
CA GLU A 255 10.77 40.95 -17.65
C GLU A 255 12.08 40.26 -17.23
N ARG A 256 13.21 40.97 -17.29
CA ARG A 256 14.51 40.44 -16.85
C ARG A 256 14.53 40.16 -15.35
N SER A 257 13.88 41.01 -14.55
CA SER A 257 13.72 40.80 -13.11
C SER A 257 12.87 39.56 -12.80
N ILE A 258 11.74 39.40 -13.51
CA ILE A 258 10.88 38.20 -13.38
C ILE A 258 11.65 36.94 -13.76
N LEU A 259 12.38 36.96 -14.88
CA LEU A 259 13.19 35.83 -15.33
C LEU A 259 14.26 35.42 -14.29
N GLN A 260 14.90 36.39 -13.64
CA GLN A 260 15.87 36.12 -12.57
C GLN A 260 15.20 35.45 -11.35
N GLN A 261 14.01 35.91 -10.96
CA GLN A 261 13.27 35.31 -9.85
C GLN A 261 12.85 33.87 -10.16
N GLU A 262 12.34 33.63 -11.37
CA GLU A 262 11.96 32.28 -11.83
C GLU A 262 13.16 31.33 -11.90
N GLN A 263 14.32 31.80 -12.35
CA GLN A 263 15.55 31.02 -12.32
C GLN A 263 15.99 30.67 -10.90
N GLN A 264 15.88 31.60 -9.95
CA GLN A 264 16.22 31.34 -8.54
C GLN A 264 15.25 30.34 -7.91
N TYR A 265 13.95 30.48 -8.18
CA TYR A 265 12.93 29.51 -7.76
C TYR A 265 13.26 28.12 -8.29
N LEU A 266 13.51 28.00 -9.60
CA LEU A 266 13.81 26.73 -10.22
C LEU A 266 15.06 26.07 -9.64
N ARG A 267 16.12 26.84 -9.32
CA ARG A 267 17.31 26.29 -8.65
C ARG A 267 16.97 25.69 -7.28
N LYS A 268 16.15 26.36 -6.47
CA LYS A 268 15.70 25.83 -5.17
C LYS A 268 14.84 24.58 -5.36
N PHE A 269 13.87 24.64 -6.27
CA PHE A 269 13.00 23.51 -6.58
C PHE A 269 13.81 22.26 -7.01
N LYS A 270 14.78 22.42 -7.92
CA LYS A 270 15.70 21.33 -8.34
C LYS A 270 16.45 20.72 -7.15
N GLN A 271 16.91 21.56 -6.21
CA GLN A 271 17.59 21.10 -5.01
C GLN A 271 16.64 20.31 -4.10
N ASP A 272 15.40 20.75 -3.95
CA ASP A 272 14.38 20.08 -3.14
C ASP A 272 14.00 18.71 -3.73
N VAL A 273 13.80 18.63 -5.05
CA VAL A 273 13.56 17.35 -5.76
C VAL A 273 14.74 16.40 -5.57
N LEU A 274 15.97 16.91 -5.66
CA LEU A 274 17.18 16.10 -5.44
C LEU A 274 17.28 15.59 -4.00
N ASN A 275 16.91 16.42 -3.02
CA ASN A 275 16.86 16.01 -1.61
C ASN A 275 15.79 14.92 -1.37
N GLN A 276 14.61 15.05 -1.97
CA GLN A 276 13.56 14.03 -1.92
C GLN A 276 14.02 12.70 -2.54
N LYS A 277 14.70 12.74 -3.69
CA LYS A 277 15.31 11.55 -4.31
C LYS A 277 16.30 10.83 -3.39
N LYS A 278 17.17 11.59 -2.71
CA LYS A 278 18.13 11.03 -1.74
C LYS A 278 17.41 10.32 -0.59
N GLN A 279 16.32 10.89 -0.07
CA GLN A 279 15.54 10.27 1.00
C GLN A 279 14.90 8.94 0.55
N VAL A 280 14.38 8.87 -0.68
CA VAL A 280 13.83 7.63 -1.23
C VAL A 280 14.90 6.56 -1.41
N LEU A 281 16.09 6.94 -1.89
CA LEU A 281 17.24 6.02 -1.98
C LEU A 281 17.63 5.45 -0.61
N GLN A 282 17.71 6.30 0.42
CA GLN A 282 18.00 5.85 1.79
C GLN A 282 16.94 4.89 2.34
N LEU A 283 15.66 5.15 2.07
CA LEU A 283 14.58 4.24 2.46
C LEU A 283 14.70 2.91 1.70
N LYS A 284 15.02 2.94 0.40
CA LYS A 284 15.22 1.74 -0.40
C LYS A 284 16.38 0.87 0.11
N ASP A 285 17.49 1.49 0.53
CA ASP A 285 18.63 0.78 1.09
C ASP A 285 18.31 0.11 2.44
N GLN A 286 17.33 0.63 3.20
CA GLN A 286 16.85 -0.02 4.44
C GLN A 286 16.05 -1.31 4.17
N PHE A 287 15.61 -1.56 2.93
CA PHE A 287 14.88 -2.76 2.54
C PHE A 287 15.76 -3.86 1.92
N GLN A 288 17.06 -3.62 1.70
CA GLN A 288 18.02 -4.60 1.16
C GLN A 288 18.77 -5.33 2.28
#